data_AF-A0A853SUR6-F1
#
_entry.id   AF-A0A853SUR6-F1
#
_cell.length_a   1.000
_cell.length_b   1.000
_cell.length_c   1.000
_cell.angle_alpha   90.00
_cell.angle_beta   90.00
_cell.angle_gamma   90.00
#
_symmetry.space_group_name_H-M   'P 1'
#
loop_
_entity.id
_entity.type
_entity.pdbx_description
1 polymer ?
#
loop_
_entity_poly.entity_id
_entity_poly.type
_entity_poly.pdbx_seq_one_letter_code
_entity_poly.pdbx_strand_id
1 'polypeptide(L)'
;MCTARRRATRRGQAGVTLIELVLFIVIVGVAVTAILGVMSLTTRNSVDPQLRKQALAIAQGMLDEIEGARFTYCAVDDPAAETATGEAGCATKEAFGIQGATTQRPYDNVNDYVASDGGTSTYTTDVAGNPFSALAGQYAATVSINTVALNGIAAPKVLHIQVSVAYGDKQQVVLDGYRTRYAPNSIP
;
A
#
# COMPACT_ATOMS: atom_id res chain seq x y z
N MET A 1 22.74 14.11 -83.29
CA MET A 1 22.62 13.74 -81.87
C MET A 1 21.15 13.38 -81.60
N CYS A 2 20.83 12.10 -81.45
CA CYS A 2 19.46 11.60 -81.23
C CYS A 2 19.08 11.68 -79.76
N THR A 3 17.99 12.38 -79.46
CA THR A 3 17.35 12.42 -78.13
C THR A 3 16.39 11.25 -77.97
N ALA A 4 16.75 10.27 -77.14
CA ALA A 4 15.88 9.15 -76.79
C ALA A 4 14.75 9.62 -75.84
N ARG A 5 13.51 9.72 -76.35
CA ARG A 5 12.31 9.93 -75.53
C ARG A 5 11.99 8.65 -74.75
N ARG A 6 12.18 8.66 -73.42
CA ARG A 6 11.57 7.66 -72.53
C ARG A 6 10.07 7.93 -72.43
N ARG A 7 9.24 7.00 -72.92
CA ARG A 7 7.79 7.00 -72.65
C ARG A 7 7.56 6.50 -71.23
N ALA A 8 6.98 7.35 -70.37
CA ALA A 8 6.39 6.90 -69.12
C ALA A 8 5.09 6.14 -69.43
N THR A 9 5.04 4.86 -69.09
CA THR A 9 3.82 4.06 -69.18
C THR A 9 2.80 4.59 -68.16
N ARG A 10 1.71 5.20 -68.63
CA ARG A 10 0.54 5.46 -67.79
C ARG A 10 -0.04 4.11 -67.38
N ARG A 11 0.19 3.71 -66.13
CA ARG A 11 -0.58 2.62 -65.51
C ARG A 11 -2.04 3.08 -65.46
N GLY A 12 -2.92 2.39 -66.18
CA GLY A 12 -4.35 2.63 -66.07
C GLY A 12 -4.80 2.34 -64.64
N GLN A 13 -5.62 3.22 -64.06
CA GLN A 13 -6.28 2.91 -62.79
C GLN A 13 -7.30 1.80 -63.06
N ALA A 14 -7.02 0.61 -62.56
CA ALA A 14 -8.04 -0.41 -62.40
C ALA A 14 -8.89 -0.01 -61.18
N GLY A 15 -10.19 0.20 -61.39
CA GLY A 15 -11.13 0.39 -60.28
C GLY A 15 -11.28 -0.90 -59.46
N VAL A 16 -11.77 -0.77 -58.23
CA VAL A 16 -12.16 -1.92 -57.40
C VAL A 16 -13.57 -2.37 -57.76
N THR A 17 -13.81 -3.68 -57.68
CA THR A 17 -15.12 -4.27 -57.88
C THR A 17 -16.05 -3.97 -56.70
N LEU A 18 -17.37 -3.99 -56.93
CA LEU A 18 -18.35 -3.83 -55.86
C LEU A 18 -18.17 -4.88 -54.75
N ILE A 19 -17.82 -6.12 -55.12
CA ILE A 19 -17.56 -7.20 -54.17
C ILE A 19 -16.30 -6.95 -53.33
N GLU A 20 -15.22 -6.42 -53.92
CA GLU A 20 -14.02 -6.05 -53.17
C GLU A 20 -14.28 -4.93 -52.16
N LEU A 21 -15.08 -3.92 -52.52
CA LEU A 21 -15.43 -2.84 -51.60
C LEU A 21 -16.30 -3.36 -50.43
N VAL A 22 -17.27 -4.24 -50.72
CA VAL A 22 -18.11 -4.87 -49.69
C VAL A 22 -17.27 -5.75 -48.76
N LEU A 23 -16.36 -6.56 -49.28
CA LEU A 23 -15.48 -7.37 -48.45
C LEU A 23 -14.53 -6.51 -47.61
N PHE A 24 -14.01 -5.41 -48.17
CA PHE A 24 -13.15 -4.49 -47.43
C PHE A 24 -13.88 -3.87 -46.22
N ILE A 25 -15.10 -3.35 -46.40
CA ILE A 25 -15.86 -2.77 -45.28
C ILE A 25 -16.23 -3.82 -44.23
N VAL A 26 -16.53 -5.06 -44.63
CA VAL A 26 -16.84 -6.15 -43.69
C VAL A 26 -15.61 -6.51 -42.87
N ILE A 27 -14.45 -6.68 -43.51
CA ILE A 27 -13.19 -7.00 -42.83
C ILE A 27 -12.81 -5.89 -41.84
N VAL A 28 -12.87 -4.62 -42.27
CA VAL A 28 -12.58 -3.48 -41.40
C VAL A 28 -13.58 -3.39 -40.25
N GLY A 29 -14.88 -3.63 -40.51
CA GLY A 29 -15.92 -3.63 -39.49
C GLY A 29 -15.66 -4.66 -38.37
N VAL A 30 -15.31 -5.90 -38.75
CA VAL A 30 -14.96 -6.97 -37.81
C VAL A 30 -13.66 -6.65 -37.06
N ALA A 31 -12.65 -6.09 -37.74
CA ALA A 31 -11.39 -5.71 -37.10
C ALA A 31 -11.59 -4.61 -36.04
N VAL A 32 -12.37 -3.57 -36.35
CA VAL A 32 -12.64 -2.47 -35.41
C VAL A 32 -13.44 -2.96 -34.20
N THR A 33 -14.46 -3.81 -34.40
CA THR A 33 -15.23 -4.38 -33.28
C THR A 33 -14.35 -5.24 -32.36
N ALA A 34 -13.43 -6.04 -32.92
CA ALA A 34 -12.48 -6.80 -32.12
C ALA A 34 -11.55 -5.89 -31.28
N ILE A 35 -10.97 -4.84 -31.89
CA ILE A 35 -10.08 -3.89 -31.20
C ILE A 35 -10.82 -3.16 -30.07
N LEU A 36 -12.01 -2.64 -30.35
CA LEU A 36 -12.83 -1.97 -29.33
C LEU A 36 -13.20 -2.92 -28.19
N GLY A 37 -13.45 -4.20 -28.49
CA GLY A 37 -13.68 -5.23 -27.48
C GLY A 37 -12.49 -5.40 -26.53
N VAL A 38 -11.27 -5.48 -27.07
CA VAL A 38 -10.04 -5.56 -26.27
C VAL A 38 -9.84 -4.29 -25.45
N MET A 39 -10.00 -3.11 -26.04
CA MET A 39 -9.86 -1.83 -25.33
C MET A 39 -10.86 -1.70 -24.16
N SER A 40 -12.10 -2.17 -24.35
CA SER A 40 -13.12 -2.17 -23.29
C SER A 40 -12.74 -3.10 -22.14
N LEU A 41 -12.28 -4.31 -22.45
CA LEU A 41 -11.82 -5.29 -21.46
C LEU A 41 -10.63 -4.76 -20.66
N THR A 42 -9.62 -4.20 -21.34
CA THR A 42 -8.44 -3.64 -20.66
C THR A 42 -8.80 -2.45 -19.78
N THR A 43 -9.71 -1.58 -20.23
CA THR A 43 -10.16 -0.41 -19.45
C THR A 43 -10.85 -0.84 -18.15
N ARG A 44 -11.74 -1.84 -18.21
CA ARG A 44 -12.44 -2.35 -17.02
C ARG A 44 -11.46 -2.98 -16.01
N ASN A 45 -10.49 -3.74 -16.50
CA ASN A 45 -9.48 -4.38 -15.66
C ASN A 45 -8.37 -3.42 -15.17
N SER A 46 -8.41 -2.13 -15.54
CA SER A 46 -7.39 -1.15 -15.17
C SER A 46 -7.67 -0.41 -13.86
N VAL A 47 -8.87 -0.54 -13.29
CA VAL A 47 -9.25 0.11 -12.02
C VAL A 47 -8.70 -0.67 -10.82
N ASP A 48 -8.71 -2.00 -10.86
CA ASP A 48 -8.21 -2.85 -9.76
C ASP A 48 -6.72 -2.61 -9.43
N PRO A 49 -5.81 -2.46 -10.42
CA PRO A 49 -4.41 -2.13 -10.14
C PRO A 49 -4.23 -0.78 -9.42
N GLN A 50 -5.08 0.22 -9.65
CA GLN A 50 -4.97 1.51 -8.98
C GLN A 50 -5.38 1.40 -7.52
N LEU A 51 -6.52 0.74 -7.24
CA LEU A 51 -7.00 0.51 -5.88
C LEU A 51 -5.99 -0.29 -5.05
N ARG A 52 -5.43 -1.35 -5.64
CA ARG A 52 -4.40 -2.16 -4.99
C ARG A 52 -3.13 -1.37 -4.67
N LYS A 53 -2.67 -0.52 -5.61
CA LYS A 53 -1.47 0.31 -5.38
C LYS A 53 -1.68 1.32 -4.26
N GLN A 54 -2.86 1.94 -4.20
CA GLN A 54 -3.19 2.85 -3.11
C GLN A 54 -3.29 2.12 -1.77
N ALA A 55 -3.96 0.96 -1.73
CA ALA A 55 -4.01 0.12 -0.54
C ALA A 55 -2.62 -0.31 -0.05
N LEU A 56 -1.72 -0.67 -0.98
CA LEU A 56 -0.33 -1.00 -0.66
C LEU A 56 0.43 0.21 -0.12
N ALA A 57 0.29 1.39 -0.72
CA ALA A 57 0.94 2.61 -0.24
C ALA A 57 0.47 2.98 1.17
N ILE A 58 -0.83 2.83 1.47
CA ILE A 58 -1.38 3.02 2.82
C ILE A 58 -0.80 1.99 3.79
N ALA A 59 -0.78 0.72 3.41
CA ALA A 59 -0.26 -0.35 4.26
C ALA A 59 1.24 -0.14 4.58
N GLN A 60 2.05 0.22 3.58
CA GLN A 60 3.47 0.52 3.74
C GLN A 60 3.68 1.74 4.63
N GLY A 61 3.00 2.85 4.35
CA GLY A 61 3.12 4.06 5.16
C GLY A 61 2.71 3.84 6.62
N MET A 62 1.65 3.07 6.87
CA MET A 62 1.23 2.71 8.22
C MET A 62 2.27 1.80 8.91
N LEU A 63 2.82 0.81 8.20
CA LEU A 63 3.83 -0.07 8.76
C LEU A 63 5.12 0.70 9.08
N ASP A 64 5.60 1.54 8.17
CA ASP A 64 6.79 2.37 8.35
C ASP A 64 6.63 3.33 9.55
N GLU A 65 5.43 3.88 9.75
CA GLU A 65 5.14 4.72 10.91
C GLU A 65 5.21 3.92 12.22
N ILE A 66 4.57 2.76 12.28
CA ILE A 66 4.57 1.90 13.47
C ILE A 66 5.99 1.42 13.76
N GLU A 67 6.72 0.94 12.76
CA GLU A 67 8.10 0.47 12.92
C GLU A 67 9.06 1.61 13.28
N GLY A 68 8.76 2.85 12.86
CA GLY A 68 9.48 4.06 13.26
C GLY A 68 9.26 4.46 14.72
N ALA A 69 8.15 4.05 15.34
CA ALA A 69 7.90 4.25 16.75
C ALA A 69 8.87 3.45 17.64
N ARG A 70 8.93 3.80 18.91
CA ARG A 70 9.91 3.21 19.83
C ARG A 70 9.45 1.88 20.39
N PHE A 71 10.39 1.19 21.02
CA PHE A 71 10.08 0.03 21.82
C PHE A 71 10.97 0.05 23.06
N THR A 72 10.48 0.70 24.12
CA THR A 72 11.26 0.97 25.33
C THR A 72 10.86 0.09 26.51
N TYR A 73 11.64 0.15 27.59
CA TYR A 73 11.27 -0.46 28.88
C TYR A 73 10.26 0.40 29.66
N CYS A 74 10.45 1.71 29.60
CA CYS A 74 9.70 2.69 30.38
C CYS A 74 8.86 3.56 29.45
N ALA A 75 7.81 4.16 30.01
CA ALA A 75 7.11 5.25 29.36
C ALA A 75 8.07 6.41 29.05
N VAL A 76 7.76 7.22 28.03
CA VAL A 76 8.67 8.26 27.53
C VAL A 76 9.00 9.36 28.55
N ASP A 77 8.11 9.60 29.51
CA ASP A 77 8.24 10.61 30.56
C ASP A 77 8.88 10.05 31.85
N ASP A 78 9.28 8.78 31.86
CA ASP A 78 9.91 8.15 33.01
C ASP A 78 11.35 8.69 33.23
N PRO A 79 11.71 9.13 34.45
CA PRO A 79 13.06 9.62 34.74
C PRO A 79 14.20 8.62 34.49
N ALA A 80 13.89 7.32 34.51
CA ALA A 80 14.82 6.24 34.24
C ALA A 80 14.76 5.75 32.79
N ALA A 81 13.97 6.36 31.89
CA ALA A 81 13.79 5.88 30.53
C ALA A 81 15.12 5.70 29.76
N GLU A 82 16.11 6.57 29.95
CA GLU A 82 17.44 6.47 29.34
C GLU A 82 18.39 5.48 30.04
N THR A 83 18.15 5.15 31.31
CA THR A 83 19.14 4.45 32.16
C THR A 83 18.67 3.09 32.67
N ALA A 84 17.38 2.77 32.53
CA ALA A 84 16.81 1.52 32.99
C ALA A 84 17.44 0.31 32.28
N THR A 85 17.99 -0.63 33.04
CA THR A 85 18.56 -1.87 32.48
C THR A 85 17.52 -2.96 32.24
N GLY A 86 16.25 -2.66 32.53
CA GLY A 86 15.08 -3.52 32.32
C GLY A 86 13.80 -2.85 32.84
N GLU A 87 12.65 -3.44 32.55
CA GLU A 87 11.32 -2.91 32.93
C GLU A 87 11.16 -2.69 34.45
N ALA A 88 11.86 -3.45 35.29
CA ALA A 88 11.82 -3.28 36.74
C ALA A 88 12.50 -1.98 37.22
N GLY A 89 13.32 -1.35 36.38
CA GLY A 89 13.99 -0.08 36.66
C GLY A 89 13.12 1.15 36.39
N CYS A 90 11.96 0.98 35.77
CA CYS A 90 11.04 2.07 35.45
C CYS A 90 10.10 2.34 36.63
N ALA A 91 9.83 3.61 36.92
CA ALA A 91 8.73 4.00 37.81
C ALA A 91 7.38 3.76 37.11
N THR A 92 7.31 4.11 35.84
CA THR A 92 6.21 3.87 34.90
C THR A 92 6.71 2.95 33.78
N LYS A 93 6.25 1.70 33.81
CA LYS A 93 6.59 0.70 32.79
C LYS A 93 5.82 0.97 31.51
N GLU A 94 6.45 0.65 30.39
CA GLU A 94 5.78 0.63 29.10
C GLU A 94 4.77 -0.54 29.02
N ALA A 95 3.59 -0.29 28.45
CA ALA A 95 2.45 -1.20 28.34
C ALA A 95 1.59 -0.88 27.10
N PHE A 96 0.79 -1.84 26.65
CA PHE A 96 -0.08 -1.63 25.47
C PHE A 96 -1.08 -0.50 25.66
N GLY A 97 -1.31 0.24 24.56
CA GLY A 97 -2.16 1.42 24.52
C GLY A 97 -1.45 2.68 24.96
N ILE A 98 -1.96 3.83 24.51
CA ILE A 98 -1.37 5.14 24.76
C ILE A 98 -1.22 5.39 26.26
N GLN A 99 0.02 5.64 26.69
CA GLN A 99 0.35 6.08 28.03
C GLN A 99 0.91 7.52 27.99
N GLY A 100 0.62 8.32 29.02
CA GLY A 100 1.14 9.70 29.07
C GLY A 100 0.40 10.69 28.15
N ALA A 101 1.14 11.71 27.69
CA ALA A 101 0.56 12.93 27.10
C ALA A 101 0.40 12.91 25.57
N THR A 102 0.96 11.93 24.86
CA THR A 102 0.97 11.89 23.39
C THR A 102 -0.26 11.17 22.85
N THR A 103 -1.36 11.92 22.70
CA THR A 103 -2.58 11.42 22.06
C THR A 103 -2.56 11.53 20.53
N GLN A 104 -1.54 12.19 19.98
CA GLN A 104 -1.39 12.44 18.55
C GLN A 104 -0.28 11.57 17.96
N ARG A 105 -0.48 11.13 16.71
CA ARG A 105 0.46 10.31 15.96
C ARG A 105 1.69 11.11 15.47
N PRO A 106 2.85 10.44 15.27
CA PRO A 106 3.07 9.02 15.58
C PRO A 106 3.04 8.81 17.11
N TYR A 107 2.53 7.67 17.55
CA TYR A 107 2.57 7.35 18.98
C TYR A 107 4.02 7.10 19.41
N ASP A 108 4.30 7.21 20.70
CA ASP A 108 5.68 7.17 21.16
C ASP A 108 6.25 5.74 21.11
N ASN A 109 5.41 4.72 21.34
CA ASN A 109 5.78 3.31 21.27
C ASN A 109 4.95 2.51 20.26
N VAL A 110 5.56 1.44 19.72
CA VAL A 110 4.95 0.51 18.77
C VAL A 110 3.64 -0.06 19.31
N ASN A 111 3.60 -0.41 20.59
CA ASN A 111 2.45 -1.01 21.26
C ASN A 111 1.31 -0.03 21.59
N ASP A 112 1.45 1.28 21.31
CA ASP A 112 0.39 2.27 21.48
C ASP A 112 -0.65 2.24 20.35
N TYR A 113 -0.27 1.68 19.20
CA TYR A 113 -1.15 1.55 18.04
C TYR A 113 -2.30 0.54 18.28
N VAL A 114 -2.28 -0.22 19.37
CA VAL A 114 -3.40 -1.06 19.80
C VAL A 114 -3.60 -0.97 21.31
N ALA A 115 -4.83 -1.15 21.79
CA ALA A 115 -5.15 -0.99 23.22
C ALA A 115 -4.66 -2.15 24.11
N SER A 116 -4.28 -3.30 23.54
CA SER A 116 -3.91 -4.50 24.28
C SER A 116 -3.04 -5.44 23.44
N ASP A 117 -2.32 -6.35 24.08
CA ASP A 117 -1.59 -7.44 23.40
C ASP A 117 -2.58 -8.34 22.63
N GLY A 118 -2.35 -8.54 21.32
CA GLY A 118 -3.28 -9.23 20.43
C GLY A 118 -4.50 -8.41 20.04
N GLY A 119 -4.52 -7.12 20.42
CA GLY A 119 -5.59 -6.19 20.06
C GLY A 119 -5.51 -5.73 18.62
N THR A 120 -6.60 -5.09 18.18
CA THR A 120 -6.73 -4.52 16.84
C THR A 120 -7.27 -3.09 16.91
N SER A 121 -6.71 -2.21 16.10
CA SER A 121 -7.18 -0.84 15.88
C SER A 121 -7.43 -0.57 14.42
N THR A 122 -8.28 0.41 14.09
CA THR A 122 -8.53 0.82 12.71
C THR A 122 -8.27 2.31 12.54
N TYR A 123 -7.51 2.66 11.50
CA TYR A 123 -7.12 4.02 11.16
C TYR A 123 -7.64 4.39 9.77
N THR A 124 -8.02 5.65 9.61
CA THR A 124 -8.50 6.22 8.33
C THR A 124 -7.69 7.43 7.88
N THR A 125 -6.70 7.83 8.66
CA THR A 125 -5.81 8.97 8.40
C THR A 125 -4.35 8.56 8.50
N ASP A 126 -3.46 9.34 7.88
CA ASP A 126 -2.02 9.25 8.07
C ASP A 126 -1.55 9.92 9.38
N VAL A 127 -0.24 9.93 9.60
CA VAL A 127 0.42 10.58 10.75
C VAL A 127 0.12 12.09 10.86
N ALA A 128 -0.10 12.77 9.73
CA ALA A 128 -0.40 14.19 9.69
C ALA A 128 -1.91 14.48 9.81
N GLY A 129 -2.74 13.44 9.98
CA GLY A 129 -4.19 13.56 10.06
C GLY A 129 -4.88 13.70 8.69
N ASN A 130 -4.15 13.52 7.58
CA ASN A 130 -4.77 13.53 6.26
C ASN A 130 -5.52 12.21 6.05
N PRO A 131 -6.74 12.23 5.51
CA PRO A 131 -7.47 11.01 5.21
C PRO A 131 -6.77 10.21 4.10
N PHE A 132 -6.79 8.88 4.20
CA PHE A 132 -6.21 7.98 3.19
C PHE A 132 -6.85 8.11 1.79
N SER A 133 -8.06 8.66 1.74
CA SER A 133 -8.79 8.96 0.50
C SER A 133 -9.70 10.16 0.70
N ALA A 134 -9.95 10.88 -0.41
CA ALA A 134 -10.96 11.95 -0.44
C ALA A 134 -12.38 11.42 -0.20
N LEU A 135 -12.65 10.16 -0.56
CA LEU A 135 -13.91 9.49 -0.25
C LEU A 135 -13.81 8.86 1.14
N ALA A 136 -14.63 9.34 2.08
CA ALA A 136 -14.65 8.83 3.44
C ALA A 136 -14.95 7.32 3.46
N GLY A 137 -14.15 6.56 4.21
CA GLY A 137 -14.35 5.12 4.40
C GLY A 137 -13.96 4.24 3.21
N GLN A 138 -13.39 4.81 2.14
CA GLN A 138 -12.93 4.00 0.99
C GLN A 138 -11.71 3.13 1.36
N TYR A 139 -10.82 3.63 2.22
CA TYR A 139 -9.74 2.84 2.80
C TYR A 139 -9.72 2.99 4.31
N ALA A 140 -9.39 1.88 4.96
CA ALA A 140 -9.06 1.83 6.37
C ALA A 140 -7.90 0.85 6.57
N ALA A 141 -6.95 1.23 7.41
CA ALA A 141 -5.85 0.36 7.83
C ALA A 141 -6.21 -0.26 9.17
N THR A 142 -6.40 -1.58 9.17
CA THR A 142 -6.58 -2.39 10.37
C THR A 142 -5.22 -2.86 10.83
N VAL A 143 -4.83 -2.49 12.04
CA VAL A 143 -3.55 -2.83 12.66
C VAL A 143 -3.80 -3.80 13.79
N SER A 144 -3.08 -4.92 13.81
CA SER A 144 -3.01 -5.80 14.98
C SER A 144 -1.56 -5.94 15.42
N ILE A 145 -1.34 -5.93 16.74
CA ILE A 145 -0.01 -6.09 17.31
C ILE A 145 -0.08 -7.09 18.45
N ASN A 146 0.84 -8.04 18.46
CA ASN A 146 0.97 -8.98 19.55
C ASN A 146 2.42 -9.31 19.87
N THR A 147 2.66 -9.68 21.13
CA THR A 147 3.95 -10.21 21.56
C THR A 147 4.18 -11.59 20.95
N VAL A 148 5.41 -11.83 20.50
CA VAL A 148 5.84 -13.11 19.94
C VAL A 148 7.22 -13.48 20.44
N ALA A 149 7.56 -14.76 20.34
CA ALA A 149 8.95 -15.20 20.33
C ALA A 149 9.43 -15.31 18.89
N LEU A 150 10.66 -14.87 18.60
CA LEU A 150 11.22 -14.93 17.25
C LEU A 150 12.71 -15.28 17.30
N ASN A 151 13.07 -16.39 16.68
CA ASN A 151 14.46 -16.82 16.47
C ASN A 151 15.37 -16.73 17.72
N GLY A 152 14.87 -17.23 18.87
CA GLY A 152 15.60 -17.22 20.15
C GLY A 152 15.40 -15.97 21.01
N ILE A 153 14.71 -14.94 20.50
CA ILE A 153 14.27 -13.81 21.30
C ILE A 153 12.92 -14.15 21.92
N ALA A 154 12.85 -14.20 23.26
CA ALA A 154 11.62 -14.52 23.98
C ALA A 154 10.62 -13.36 23.96
N ALA A 155 9.33 -13.67 23.97
CA ALA A 155 8.28 -12.71 24.31
C ALA A 155 8.52 -12.14 25.74
N PRO A 156 8.14 -10.88 26.01
CA PRO A 156 7.50 -9.91 25.13
C PRO A 156 8.50 -9.04 24.34
N LYS A 157 9.77 -9.45 24.16
CA LYS A 157 10.81 -8.62 23.56
C LYS A 157 10.72 -8.47 22.03
N VAL A 158 9.69 -9.07 21.42
CA VAL A 158 9.38 -8.96 20.00
C VAL A 158 7.88 -8.69 19.86
N LEU A 159 7.55 -7.72 19.02
CA LEU A 159 6.20 -7.44 18.58
C LEU A 159 6.06 -7.86 17.12
N HIS A 160 5.05 -8.65 16.81
CA HIS A 160 4.56 -8.86 15.45
C HIS A 160 3.52 -7.79 15.17
N ILE A 161 3.70 -7.06 14.07
CA ILE A 161 2.83 -6.01 13.59
C ILE A 161 2.21 -6.53 12.30
N GLN A 162 0.88 -6.51 12.21
CA GLN A 162 0.18 -6.79 10.97
C GLN A 162 -0.67 -5.59 10.58
N VAL A 163 -0.51 -5.13 9.34
CA VAL A 163 -1.31 -4.06 8.75
C VAL A 163 -2.12 -4.64 7.60
N SER A 164 -3.45 -4.59 7.71
CA SER A 164 -4.38 -4.97 6.66
C SER A 164 -5.12 -3.76 6.12
N VAL A 165 -5.13 -3.57 4.81
CA VAL A 165 -5.89 -2.53 4.12
C VAL A 165 -6.83 -3.18 3.12
N ALA A 166 -8.13 -3.07 3.40
CA ALA A 166 -9.18 -3.54 2.51
C ALA A 166 -9.34 -2.60 1.30
N TYR A 167 -9.60 -3.17 0.12
CA TYR A 167 -9.90 -2.43 -1.10
C TYR A 167 -10.84 -3.24 -2.02
N GLY A 168 -11.61 -2.52 -2.85
CA GLY A 168 -12.61 -3.14 -3.72
C GLY A 168 -13.65 -3.97 -2.95
N ASP A 169 -14.32 -4.88 -3.64
CA ASP A 169 -15.49 -5.58 -3.10
C ASP A 169 -15.17 -6.76 -2.15
N LYS A 170 -13.89 -7.10 -1.93
CA LYS A 170 -13.42 -8.22 -1.06
C LYS A 170 -11.89 -8.43 -1.01
N GLN A 171 -11.09 -7.49 -1.48
CA GLN A 171 -9.63 -7.67 -1.53
C GLN A 171 -8.95 -6.97 -0.36
N GLN A 172 -7.77 -7.46 0.01
CA GLN A 172 -6.95 -6.82 1.04
C GLN A 172 -5.47 -6.93 0.69
N VAL A 173 -4.71 -5.91 1.10
CA VAL A 173 -3.26 -5.99 1.22
C VAL A 173 -2.95 -6.22 2.69
N VAL A 174 -2.15 -7.24 2.98
CA VAL A 174 -1.67 -7.53 4.34
C VAL A 174 -0.15 -7.45 4.32
N LEU A 175 0.43 -6.68 5.23
CA LEU A 175 1.87 -6.61 5.48
C LEU A 175 2.14 -7.02 6.92
N ASP A 176 3.22 -7.78 7.11
CA ASP A 176 3.71 -8.20 8.41
C ASP A 176 5.08 -7.56 8.66
N GLY A 177 5.27 -7.03 9.87
CA GLY A 177 6.51 -6.47 10.36
C GLY A 177 6.85 -7.03 11.74
N TYR A 178 8.12 -6.93 12.12
CA TYR A 178 8.58 -7.39 13.42
C TYR A 178 9.52 -6.36 14.04
N ARG A 179 9.18 -5.91 15.26
CA ARG A 179 10.05 -5.03 16.05
C ARG A 179 10.60 -5.79 17.24
N THR A 180 11.93 -5.86 17.30
CA THR A 180 12.66 -6.35 18.48
C THR A 180 13.08 -5.19 19.35
N ARG A 181 13.07 -5.36 20.67
CA ARG A 181 13.49 -4.34 21.63
C ARG A 181 15.02 -4.16 21.68
N TYR A 182 15.63 -3.71 20.57
CA TYR A 182 17.10 -3.61 20.42
C TYR A 182 17.70 -2.36 21.08
N ALA A 183 16.92 -1.27 21.20
CA ALA A 183 17.32 -0.02 21.82
C ALA A 183 16.30 0.40 22.90
N PRO A 184 16.20 -0.35 24.00
CA PRO A 184 15.12 -0.25 24.97
C PRO A 184 15.11 1.05 25.81
N ASN A 185 16.13 1.90 25.64
CA ASN A 185 16.31 3.15 26.37
C ASN A 185 16.40 4.38 25.45
N SER A 186 16.17 4.21 24.14
CA SER A 186 16.15 5.37 23.25
C SER A 186 14.89 6.19 23.53
N ILE A 187 15.02 7.42 24.05
CA ILE A 187 13.95 8.43 24.14
C ILE A 187 14.23 9.63 23.19
N PRO A 188 13.27 10.54 22.92
CA PRO A 188 13.38 11.56 21.85
C PRO A 188 14.54 12.51 22.06
#